data_AF-A0A3D4BBB5-F1
#
_entry.id   AF-A0A3D4BBB5-F1
#
_cell.length_a   1.000
_cell.length_b   1.000
_cell.length_c   1.000
_cell.angle_alpha   90.00
_cell.angle_beta   90.00
_cell.angle_gamma   90.00
#
_symmetry.space_group_name_H-M   'P 1'
#
loop_
_entity.id
_entity.type
_entity.pdbx_description
1 polymer ?
#
loop_
_entity_poly.entity_id
_entity_poly.type
_entity_poly.pdbx_seq_one_letter_code
_entity_poly.pdbx_strand_id
1 'polypeptide(L)'
;MVGWEDGRGRESMNTLKGYYLGCPIWGNKDWVGELFTRDAKPKDFLAQYTSVFNTVEGNTTFYGLPSEATIARWRQDTPEGFRFAFKFSQAISHDKRLSNAEPETVLFLEMLDTLSKRTGPAFLQLPASFGPSDLPTLD
;
A
#
# COMPACT_ATOMS: atom_id res chain seq x y z
N MET A 1 52.67 2.51 -1.90
CA MET A 1 52.34 3.54 -2.91
C MET A 1 51.89 2.76 -4.14
N VAL A 2 50.62 2.56 -4.45
CA VAL A 2 49.34 3.18 -4.07
C VAL A 2 48.28 2.07 -4.09
N GLY A 3 47.44 2.00 -3.04
CA GLY A 3 46.28 1.13 -2.99
C GLY A 3 45.12 1.75 -3.78
N TRP A 4 44.42 0.92 -4.54
CA TRP A 4 43.17 1.30 -5.20
C TRP A 4 42.02 0.91 -4.27
N GLU A 5 41.60 1.85 -3.43
CA GLU A 5 40.29 1.80 -2.78
C GLU A 5 39.29 2.42 -3.74
N ASP A 6 38.42 1.61 -4.34
CA ASP A 6 37.26 2.11 -5.07
C ASP A 6 36.20 2.59 -4.07
N GLY A 7 36.44 3.77 -3.49
CA GLY A 7 35.53 4.51 -2.61
C GLY A 7 34.22 4.97 -3.26
N ARG A 8 33.66 4.20 -4.21
CA ARG A 8 32.24 4.32 -4.60
C ARG A 8 31.40 3.55 -3.58
N GLY A 9 31.44 4.04 -2.35
CA GLY A 9 30.34 3.81 -1.42
C GLY A 9 29.05 4.15 -2.15
N ARG A 10 28.09 3.24 -2.13
CA ARG A 10 26.72 3.47 -2.61
C ARG A 10 26.21 4.75 -1.97
N GLU A 11 26.31 5.87 -2.68
CA GLU A 11 25.64 7.10 -2.26
C GLU A 11 24.16 6.75 -2.13
N SER A 12 23.69 6.97 -0.91
CA SER A 12 22.39 6.60 -0.42
C SER A 12 21.28 6.94 -1.41
N MET A 13 20.32 6.03 -1.56
CA MET A 13 19.06 6.16 -2.29
C MET A 13 18.13 7.20 -1.65
N ASN A 14 18.65 8.41 -1.43
CA ASN A 14 18.14 9.43 -0.51
C ASN A 14 17.67 10.71 -1.24
N THR A 15 17.38 10.60 -2.54
CA THR A 15 17.10 11.75 -3.41
C THR A 15 15.62 11.98 -3.75
N LEU A 16 14.69 11.21 -3.19
CA LEU A 16 13.25 11.50 -3.27
C LEU A 16 12.71 12.04 -1.94
N LYS A 17 13.45 12.97 -1.30
CA LYS A 17 12.95 13.67 -0.13
C LYS A 17 11.64 14.38 -0.50
N GLY A 18 10.52 13.87 0.01
CA GLY A 18 9.19 14.46 -0.15
C GLY A 18 8.22 13.69 -1.06
N TYR A 19 8.65 12.63 -1.76
CA TYR A 19 7.76 11.87 -2.65
C TYR A 19 7.62 10.40 -2.25
N TYR A 20 6.39 9.89 -2.40
CA TYR A 20 6.06 8.48 -2.27
C TYR A 20 5.73 7.92 -3.66
N LEU A 21 6.56 7.00 -4.16
CA LEU A 21 6.42 6.36 -5.46
C LEU A 21 6.15 4.87 -5.30
N GLY A 22 5.14 4.38 -6.02
CA GLY A 22 4.69 3.00 -5.95
C GLY A 22 3.64 2.67 -7.02
N CYS A 23 3.21 1.42 -7.03
CA CYS A 23 2.24 0.84 -7.95
C CYS A 23 0.91 0.55 -7.24
N PRO A 24 -0.19 0.29 -7.98
CA PRO A 24 -1.48 -0.17 -7.44
C PRO A 24 -1.50 -1.63 -6.98
N ILE A 25 -0.33 -2.29 -6.99
CA ILE A 25 -0.13 -3.69 -6.62
C ILE A 25 1.34 -3.90 -6.23
N TRP A 26 1.60 -4.74 -5.22
CA TRP A 26 2.95 -5.21 -4.86
C TRP A 26 3.21 -6.68 -5.20
N GLY A 27 2.17 -7.44 -5.55
CA GLY A 27 2.21 -8.89 -5.67
C GLY A 27 2.05 -9.43 -7.10
N ASN A 28 2.53 -8.70 -8.11
CA ASN A 28 2.41 -9.14 -9.50
C ASN A 28 3.43 -10.24 -9.83
N LYS A 29 2.95 -11.46 -10.12
CA LYS A 29 3.78 -12.63 -10.42
C LYS A 29 4.61 -12.48 -11.69
N ASP A 30 4.18 -11.63 -12.63
CA ASP A 30 4.90 -11.41 -13.88
C ASP A 30 6.25 -10.72 -13.65
N TRP A 31 6.46 -10.13 -12.47
CA TRP A 31 7.72 -9.50 -12.10
C TRP A 31 8.78 -10.48 -11.57
N VAL A 32 8.47 -11.78 -11.47
CA VAL A 32 9.43 -12.81 -11.06
C VAL A 32 10.53 -12.97 -12.09
N GLY A 33 11.77 -12.76 -11.67
CA GLY A 33 12.94 -12.72 -12.57
C GLY A 33 13.26 -11.34 -13.14
N GLU A 34 12.43 -10.34 -12.86
CA GLU A 34 12.65 -8.92 -13.19
C GLU A 34 12.82 -8.11 -11.90
N LEU A 35 11.72 -7.55 -11.36
CA LEU A 35 11.74 -6.83 -10.08
C LEU A 35 12.02 -7.78 -8.90
N PHE A 36 11.53 -9.02 -9.01
CA PHE A 36 11.70 -10.04 -7.99
C PHE A 36 12.77 -11.05 -8.38
N THR A 37 13.35 -11.72 -7.39
CA THR A 37 14.27 -12.84 -7.62
C THR A 37 13.58 -13.96 -8.38
N ARG A 38 14.34 -14.72 -9.17
CA ARG A 38 13.79 -15.81 -10.01
C ARG A 38 13.09 -16.92 -9.21
N ASP A 39 13.44 -17.07 -7.94
CA ASP A 39 12.90 -18.04 -6.99
C ASP A 39 11.87 -17.44 -6.02
N ALA A 40 11.51 -16.16 -6.20
CA ALA A 40 10.60 -15.44 -5.31
C ALA A 40 9.24 -16.14 -5.22
N LYS A 41 8.75 -16.32 -4.00
CA LYS A 41 7.40 -16.83 -3.72
C LYS A 41 6.50 -15.67 -3.31
N PRO A 42 5.16 -15.83 -3.33
CA PRO A 42 4.24 -14.75 -2.96
C PRO A 42 4.50 -14.10 -1.59
N LYS A 43 4.99 -14.87 -0.62
CA LYS A 43 5.37 -14.39 0.71
C LYS A 43 6.59 -13.45 0.73
N ASP A 44 7.36 -13.42 -0.35
CA ASP A 44 8.59 -12.64 -0.51
C ASP A 44 8.32 -11.33 -1.27
N PHE A 45 7.19 -11.23 -1.99
CA PHE A 45 6.90 -10.14 -2.92
C PHE A 45 6.86 -8.77 -2.24
N LEU A 46 6.21 -8.63 -1.07
CA LEU A 46 6.15 -7.35 -0.38
C LEU A 46 7.53 -6.88 0.07
N ALA A 47 8.31 -7.77 0.68
CA ALA A 47 9.68 -7.46 1.11
C ALA A 47 10.55 -7.02 -0.09
N GLN A 48 10.48 -7.75 -1.20
CA GLN A 48 11.26 -7.40 -2.40
C GLN A 48 10.76 -6.11 -3.06
N TYR A 49 9.45 -5.90 -3.14
CA TYR A 49 8.85 -4.66 -3.65
C TYR A 49 9.34 -3.42 -2.87
N THR A 50 9.46 -3.53 -1.54
CA THR A 50 9.91 -2.42 -0.68
C THR A 50 11.39 -2.07 -0.83
N SER A 51 12.17 -2.91 -1.52
CA SER A 51 13.57 -2.60 -1.84
C SER A 51 13.70 -1.54 -2.94
N VAL A 52 12.62 -1.29 -3.69
CA VAL A 52 12.59 -0.34 -4.82
C VAL A 52 11.62 0.82 -4.56
N PHE A 53 10.44 0.51 -4.02
CA PHE A 53 9.37 1.49 -3.80
C PHE A 53 9.16 1.80 -2.31
N ASN A 54 8.76 3.03 -2.00
CA ASN A 54 8.50 3.49 -0.63
C ASN A 54 7.01 3.62 -0.29
N THR A 55 6.12 3.35 -1.24
CA THR A 55 4.69 3.22 -1.00
C THR A 55 4.06 2.17 -1.89
N VAL A 56 2.83 1.79 -1.57
CA VAL A 56 1.95 1.04 -2.47
C VAL A 56 0.52 1.53 -2.33
N GLU A 57 -0.19 1.61 -3.45
CA GLU A 57 -1.63 1.72 -3.42
C GLU A 57 -2.22 0.33 -3.14
N GLY A 58 -2.78 0.16 -1.95
CA GLY A 58 -3.32 -1.09 -1.45
C GLY A 58 -4.78 -1.26 -1.87
N ASN A 59 -4.99 -2.06 -2.92
CA ASN A 59 -6.34 -2.44 -3.37
C ASN A 59 -6.90 -3.66 -2.64
N THR A 60 -6.11 -4.35 -1.82
CA THR A 60 -6.56 -5.54 -1.08
C THR A 60 -7.75 -5.25 -0.16
N THR A 61 -7.74 -4.09 0.50
CA THR A 61 -8.80 -3.65 1.42
C THR A 61 -10.11 -3.32 0.71
N PHE A 62 -10.08 -3.09 -0.61
CA PHE A 62 -11.28 -2.88 -1.40
C PHE A 62 -12.18 -4.13 -1.38
N TYR A 63 -11.59 -5.32 -1.38
CA TYR A 63 -12.30 -6.60 -1.42
C TYR A 63 -12.55 -7.21 -0.05
N GLY A 64 -11.78 -6.82 0.98
CA GLY A 64 -11.94 -7.31 2.34
C GLY A 64 -10.83 -6.85 3.26
N LEU A 65 -11.13 -6.77 4.56
CA LEU A 65 -10.14 -6.40 5.56
C LEU A 65 -9.14 -7.55 5.80
N PRO A 66 -7.84 -7.27 5.84
CA PRO A 66 -6.82 -8.26 6.16
C PRO A 66 -6.95 -8.72 7.62
N SER A 67 -6.52 -9.96 7.89
CA SER A 67 -6.41 -10.45 9.28
C SER A 67 -5.25 -9.78 10.02
N GLU A 68 -5.30 -9.76 11.35
CA GLU A 68 -4.21 -9.24 12.19
C GLU A 68 -2.85 -9.89 11.87
N ALA A 69 -2.84 -11.21 11.62
CA ALA A 69 -1.63 -11.92 11.22
C ALA A 69 -1.06 -11.42 9.89
N THR A 70 -1.94 -11.05 8.95
CA THR A 70 -1.55 -10.48 7.65
C THR A 70 -0.93 -9.10 7.84
N ILE A 71 -1.55 -8.25 8.66
CA ILE A 71 -1.03 -6.91 8.98
C ILE A 71 0.31 -7.00 9.71
N ALA A 72 0.44 -7.91 10.69
CA ALA A 72 1.69 -8.15 11.41
C ALA A 72 2.80 -8.54 10.43
N ARG A 73 2.49 -9.39 9.46
CA ARG A 73 3.43 -9.76 8.39
C ARG A 73 3.82 -8.56 7.53
N TRP A 74 2.86 -7.73 7.11
CA TRP A 74 3.16 -6.51 6.35
C TRP A 74 4.09 -5.57 7.11
N ARG A 75 3.90 -5.42 8.42
CA ARG A 75 4.79 -4.60 9.25
C ARG A 75 6.21 -5.17 9.34
N GLN A 76 6.36 -6.49 9.34
CA GLN A 76 7.67 -7.16 9.33
C GLN A 76 8.36 -7.01 7.97
N ASP A 77 7.60 -7.10 6.88
CA ASP A 77 8.13 -7.09 5.52
C ASP A 77 8.36 -5.68 4.95
N THR A 78 8.09 -4.61 5.73
CA THR A 78 8.21 -3.22 5.27
C THR A 78 9.10 -2.35 6.18
N PRO A 79 9.97 -1.49 5.61
CA PRO A 79 10.71 -0.49 6.38
C PRO A 79 9.79 0.48 7.15
N GLU A 80 10.29 1.13 8.22
CA GLU A 80 9.50 2.11 9.01
C GLU A 80 9.04 3.31 8.16
N GLY A 81 9.82 3.70 7.15
CA GLY A 81 9.50 4.77 6.22
C GLY A 81 8.50 4.41 5.12
N PHE A 82 8.13 3.13 4.98
CA PHE A 82 7.18 2.70 3.96
C PHE A 82 5.76 3.18 4.30
N ARG A 83 4.95 3.49 3.29
CA ARG A 83 3.56 3.88 3.48
C ARG A 83 2.62 2.99 2.67
N PHE A 84 1.47 2.65 3.24
CA PHE A 84 0.37 2.05 2.52
C PHE A 84 -0.70 3.10 2.25
N ALA A 85 -1.07 3.29 0.99
CA ALA A 85 -2.19 4.12 0.59
C ALA A 85 -3.39 3.22 0.29
N PHE A 86 -4.28 3.02 1.26
CA PHE A 86 -5.37 2.05 1.11
C PHE A 86 -6.63 2.67 0.50
N LYS A 87 -7.21 1.90 -0.41
CA LYS A 87 -8.55 2.16 -0.90
C LYS A 87 -9.59 1.74 0.16
N PHE A 88 -10.58 2.57 0.42
CA PHE A 88 -11.73 2.18 1.24
C PHE A 88 -12.42 0.94 0.67
N SER A 89 -13.04 0.13 1.55
CA SER A 89 -13.77 -1.09 1.16
C SER A 89 -14.90 -0.78 0.17
N GLN A 90 -15.11 -1.69 -0.80
CA GLN A 90 -16.25 -1.61 -1.71
C GLN A 90 -17.60 -1.68 -0.97
N ALA A 91 -17.62 -2.31 0.21
CA ALA A 91 -18.81 -2.33 1.07
C ALA A 91 -19.28 -0.92 1.42
N ILE A 92 -18.35 0.03 1.55
CA ILE A 92 -18.64 1.43 1.88
C ILE A 92 -19.10 2.18 0.62
N SER A 93 -18.29 2.16 -0.45
CA SER A 93 -18.54 3.03 -1.61
C SER A 93 -19.43 2.44 -2.71
N HIS A 94 -19.41 1.13 -2.91
CA HIS A 94 -20.14 0.46 -3.99
C HIS A 94 -21.44 -0.17 -3.48
N ASP A 95 -21.37 -0.96 -2.41
CA ASP A 95 -22.52 -1.75 -1.92
C ASP A 95 -23.49 -0.86 -1.15
N LYS A 96 -23.00 -0.15 -0.13
CA LYS A 96 -23.80 0.78 0.68
C LYS A 96 -23.96 2.16 0.05
N ARG A 97 -23.17 2.49 -0.97
CA ARG A 97 -23.17 3.80 -1.64
C ARG A 97 -23.12 4.96 -0.64
N LEU A 98 -22.26 4.84 0.38
CA LEU A 98 -22.07 5.83 1.45
C LEU A 98 -23.25 6.00 2.42
N SER A 99 -24.32 5.20 2.30
CA SER A 99 -25.47 5.23 3.20
C SER A 99 -25.32 4.23 4.33
N ASN A 100 -25.46 4.68 5.58
CA ASN A 100 -25.36 3.83 6.79
C ASN A 100 -24.09 2.96 6.81
N ALA A 101 -22.96 3.53 6.38
CA ALA A 101 -21.67 2.85 6.20
C ALA A 101 -20.69 3.10 7.36
N GLU A 102 -21.15 3.71 8.45
CA GLU A 102 -20.36 4.02 9.64
C GLU A 102 -19.72 2.78 10.25
N PRO A 103 -20.41 1.63 10.42
CA PRO A 103 -19.80 0.44 11.01
C PRO A 103 -18.58 -0.08 10.21
N GLU A 104 -18.71 -0.17 8.89
CA GLU A 104 -17.61 -0.61 8.00
C GLU A 104 -16.48 0.42 7.96
N THR A 105 -16.82 1.70 8.04
CA THR A 105 -15.85 2.78 8.12
C THR A 105 -15.03 2.68 9.40
N VAL A 106 -15.66 2.44 10.55
CA VAL A 106 -14.96 2.24 11.83
C VAL A 106 -14.01 1.05 11.74
N LEU A 107 -14.48 -0.10 11.26
CA LEU A 107 -13.62 -1.30 11.11
C LEU A 107 -12.43 -1.06 10.17
N PHE A 108 -12.62 -0.30 9.10
CA PHE A 108 -11.54 0.08 8.20
C PHE A 108 -10.52 1.00 8.89
N LEU A 109 -10.98 2.01 9.63
CA LEU A 109 -10.10 2.92 10.37
C LEU A 109 -9.34 2.21 11.50
N GLU A 110 -9.98 1.29 12.23
CA GLU A 110 -9.32 0.45 13.23
C GLU A 110 -8.22 -0.41 12.60
N MET A 111 -8.49 -1.00 11.43
CA MET A 111 -7.48 -1.73 10.66
C MET A 111 -6.29 -0.83 10.29
N LEU A 112 -6.54 0.41 9.83
CA LEU A 112 -5.47 1.37 9.53
C LEU A 112 -4.64 1.74 10.76
N ASP A 113 -5.24 1.84 11.95
CA ASP A 113 -4.53 2.17 13.17
C ASP A 113 -3.48 1.10 13.53
N THR A 114 -3.75 -0.17 13.24
CA THR A 114 -2.81 -1.27 13.50
C THR A 114 -1.51 -1.20 12.69
N LEU A 115 -1.51 -0.47 11.56
CA LEU A 115 -0.33 -0.18 10.73
C LEU A 115 0.50 0.99 11.27
N SER A 116 -0.06 1.77 12.19
CA SER A 116 0.60 2.85 12.92
C SER A 116 1.26 3.85 11.95
N LYS A 117 2.55 4.15 12.15
CA LYS A 117 3.32 5.08 11.32
C LYS A 117 3.40 4.72 9.83
N ARG A 118 3.01 3.49 9.43
CA ARG A 118 3.03 3.05 8.02
C ARG A 118 1.75 3.41 7.26
N THR A 119 0.78 4.02 7.91
CA THR A 119 -0.45 4.48 7.24
C THR A 119 -0.17 5.73 6.40
N GLY A 120 -0.38 5.61 5.10
CA GLY A 120 -0.40 6.72 4.15
C GLY A 120 -1.83 7.27 3.96
N PRO A 121 -2.08 8.04 2.89
CA PRO A 121 -3.43 8.52 2.61
C PRO A 121 -4.37 7.36 2.30
N ALA A 122 -5.57 7.38 2.87
CA ALA A 122 -6.67 6.55 2.41
C ALA A 122 -7.49 7.30 1.36
N PHE A 123 -8.06 6.59 0.40
CA PHE A 123 -8.85 7.21 -0.66
C PHE A 123 -10.11 6.41 -1.00
N LEU A 124 -11.16 7.15 -1.35
CA LEU A 124 -12.47 6.62 -1.69
C LEU A 124 -12.63 6.68 -3.21
N GLN A 125 -12.73 5.50 -3.85
CA GLN A 125 -13.17 5.44 -5.23
C GLN A 125 -14.66 5.14 -5.27
N LEU A 126 -15.40 5.99 -5.97
CA LEU A 126 -16.83 5.84 -6.17
C LEU A 126 -17.12 4.94 -7.39
N PRO A 127 -18.25 4.23 -7.41
CA PRO A 127 -18.63 3.39 -8.54
C PRO A 127 -18.89 4.25 -9.79
N ALA A 128 -18.75 3.66 -10.98
CA ALA A 128 -19.02 4.35 -12.25
C ALA A 128 -20.44 4.94 -12.36
N SER A 129 -21.40 4.38 -11.61
CA SER A 129 -22.78 4.87 -11.50
C SER A 129 -22.97 6.10 -10.61
N PHE A 130 -21.94 6.52 -9.86
CA PHE A 130 -22.01 7.70 -9.00
C PHE A 130 -21.82 8.95 -9.86
N GLY A 131 -22.90 9.72 -10.02
CA GLY A 131 -22.94 10.88 -10.91
C GLY A 131 -23.12 12.20 -10.15
N PRO A 132 -23.22 13.33 -10.88
CA PRO A 132 -23.42 14.65 -10.27
C PRO A 132 -24.64 14.75 -9.35
N SER A 133 -25.71 13.98 -9.63
CA SER A 133 -26.91 13.93 -8.79
C SER A 133 -26.69 13.29 -7.43
N ASP A 134 -25.64 12.48 -7.27
CA ASP A 134 -25.31 11.81 -6.02
C ASP A 134 -24.39 12.68 -5.12
N LEU A 135 -23.88 13.82 -5.60
CA LEU A 135 -22.97 14.68 -4.80
C LEU A 135 -23.48 15.05 -3.40
N PRO A 136 -24.79 15.32 -3.16
CA PRO A 136 -25.31 15.58 -1.81
C PRO A 136 -25.14 14.44 -0.81
N THR A 137 -24.75 13.23 -1.25
CA THR A 137 -24.42 12.11 -0.35
C THR A 137 -23.02 12.21 0.25
N LEU A 138 -22.22 13.20 -0.16
CA LEU A 138 -20.87 13.45 0.34
C LEU A 138 -20.81 14.51 1.46
N ASP A 139 -21.92 15.20 1.72
CA ASP A 139 -22.04 16.26 2.73
C ASP A 139 -22.22 15.68 4.15
#